data_AF-A0A3G6PBC9-F1
#
_entry.id   AF-A0A3G6PBC9-F1
#
_cell.length_a   1.000
_cell.length_b   1.000
_cell.length_c   1.000
_cell.angle_alpha   90.00
_cell.angle_beta   90.00
_cell.angle_gamma   90.00
#
_symmetry.space_group_name_H-M   'P 1'
#
loop_
_entity.id
_entity.type
_entity.pdbx_description
1 polymer ?
#
loop_
_entity_poly.entity_id
_entity_poly.type
_entity_poly.pdbx_seq_one_letter_code
_entity_poly.pdbx_strand_id
1 'polypeptide(L)'
;MKFKNVFLLVFVLSSFVINAQVRATVSAKTYDLESVKLTVDNFIITLDSDGLISDFNAPDLNGKVEYYDDKVFDKIKYGKLKSIGGVKIDYWDELGWNSTKNGKVKSLGNISVDYWDDTAFTREKAGKVKKIGNLSIEYWPDDVIDNSRMGKLKSIGDISIDYGTKDIIDQSKFQKLIRFGPVSLEYSDDKFMDKNKYGLLKSINGNSEKISVSVL
;
A
#
# COMPACT_ATOMS: atom_id res chain seq x y z
N MET A 1 -10.61 -50.05 34.25
CA MET A 1 -11.47 -48.83 34.15
C MET A 1 -10.87 -47.80 35.10
N LYS A 2 -10.39 -46.62 34.72
CA LYS A 2 -10.73 -45.72 33.61
C LYS A 2 -9.48 -44.88 33.26
N PHE A 3 -9.18 -44.75 31.97
CA PHE A 3 -8.27 -43.72 31.46
C PHE A 3 -8.92 -42.35 31.69
N LYS A 4 -8.22 -41.42 32.34
CA LYS A 4 -8.56 -39.99 32.31
C LYS A 4 -7.55 -39.28 31.44
N ASN A 5 -7.93 -39.11 30.18
CA ASN A 5 -7.27 -38.25 29.21
C ASN A 5 -7.30 -36.81 29.74
N VAL A 6 -6.13 -36.25 30.04
CA VAL A 6 -5.96 -34.80 30.15
C VAL A 6 -5.44 -34.34 28.80
N PHE A 7 -6.35 -33.92 27.93
CA PHE A 7 -6.00 -33.15 26.73
C PHE A 7 -5.60 -31.75 27.19
N LEU A 8 -4.29 -31.49 27.21
CA LEU A 8 -3.75 -30.15 27.44
C LEU A 8 -3.62 -29.48 26.06
N LEU A 9 -4.65 -28.74 25.69
CA LEU A 9 -4.74 -28.04 24.41
C LEU A 9 -3.96 -26.73 24.54
N VAL A 10 -2.69 -26.75 24.14
CA VAL A 10 -1.85 -25.55 24.07
C VAL A 10 -2.28 -24.76 22.83
N PHE A 11 -3.17 -23.79 23.01
CA PHE A 11 -3.41 -22.74 22.01
C PHE A 11 -2.21 -21.79 22.02
N VAL A 12 -1.21 -22.05 21.18
CA VAL A 12 -0.25 -21.01 20.80
C VAL A 12 -0.96 -20.10 19.80
N LEU A 13 -1.71 -19.12 20.31
CA LEU A 13 -2.04 -17.93 19.53
C LEU A 13 -0.76 -17.12 19.39
N SER A 14 0.07 -17.48 18.42
CA SER A 14 1.13 -16.59 17.93
C SER A 14 0.43 -15.44 17.20
N SER A 15 -0.08 -14.47 17.95
CA SER A 15 -0.37 -13.15 17.42
C SER A 15 0.97 -12.55 17.00
N PHE A 16 1.34 -12.72 15.73
CA PHE A 16 2.34 -11.88 15.09
C PHE A 16 1.79 -10.46 15.17
N VAL A 17 2.25 -9.71 16.16
CA VAL A 17 1.99 -8.27 16.23
C VAL A 17 2.82 -7.67 15.11
N ILE A 18 2.19 -7.45 13.97
CA ILE A 18 2.80 -6.74 12.86
C ILE A 18 3.02 -5.30 13.35
N ASN A 19 4.25 -5.00 13.78
CA ASN A 19 4.69 -3.64 14.15
C ASN A 19 4.89 -2.76 12.90
N ALA A 20 4.03 -2.90 11.88
CA ALA A 20 4.11 -2.06 10.71
C ALA A 20 3.56 -0.68 11.06
N GLN A 21 4.43 0.32 11.02
CA GLN A 21 4.02 1.71 11.03
C GLN A 21 3.58 2.08 9.60
N VAL A 22 2.35 2.59 9.47
CA VAL A 22 1.77 2.98 8.19
C VAL A 22 1.40 4.46 8.21
N ARG A 23 1.79 5.18 7.16
CA ARG A 23 1.56 6.62 7.02
C ARG A 23 0.98 6.90 5.65
N ALA A 24 -0.23 7.44 5.61
CA ALA A 24 -0.89 7.86 4.38
C ALA A 24 -0.74 9.38 4.20
N THR A 25 -0.45 9.79 2.97
CA THR A 25 -0.47 11.19 2.56
C THR A 25 -1.66 11.42 1.64
N VAL A 26 -2.41 12.47 1.94
CA VAL A 26 -3.62 12.87 1.21
C VAL A 26 -3.41 14.26 0.63
N SER A 27 -3.89 14.47 -0.59
CA SER A 27 -3.80 15.77 -1.25
C SER A 27 -4.62 16.83 -0.53
N ALA A 28 -4.05 18.00 -0.25
CA ALA A 28 -4.81 19.15 0.27
C ALA A 28 -5.83 19.69 -0.73
N LYS A 29 -5.66 19.40 -2.03
CA LYS A 29 -6.51 19.90 -3.11
C LYS A 29 -7.66 18.96 -3.43
N THR A 30 -7.37 17.67 -3.64
CA THR A 30 -8.38 16.69 -4.05
C THR A 30 -8.89 15.85 -2.89
N TYR A 31 -8.14 15.79 -1.79
CA TYR A 31 -8.35 14.87 -0.67
C TYR A 31 -8.33 13.39 -1.06
N ASP A 32 -7.70 13.08 -2.19
CA ASP A 32 -7.41 11.72 -2.59
C ASP A 32 -6.08 11.24 -1.98
N LEU A 33 -5.90 9.93 -1.91
CA LEU A 33 -4.68 9.32 -1.41
C LEU A 33 -3.55 9.49 -2.43
N GLU A 34 -2.44 10.12 -2.03
CA GLU A 34 -1.28 10.35 -2.90
C GLU A 34 -0.18 9.31 -2.69
N SER A 35 0.04 8.89 -1.44
CA SER A 35 1.03 7.86 -1.14
C SER A 35 0.78 7.17 0.20
N VAL A 36 1.36 5.99 0.36
CA VAL A 36 1.40 5.25 1.62
C VAL A 36 2.84 4.81 1.89
N LYS A 37 3.40 5.23 3.02
CA LYS A 37 4.67 4.72 3.53
C LYS A 37 4.42 3.56 4.48
N LEU A 38 5.05 2.43 4.21
CA LEU A 38 4.96 1.18 4.96
C LEU A 38 6.31 0.88 5.60
N THR A 39 6.32 0.70 6.91
CA THR A 39 7.53 0.20 7.60
C THR A 39 7.47 -1.32 7.71
N VAL A 40 8.38 -2.02 7.04
CA VAL A 40 8.50 -3.49 7.00
C VAL A 40 9.96 -3.85 7.24
N ASP A 41 10.26 -4.63 8.29
CA ASP A 41 11.63 -5.05 8.66
C ASP A 41 12.68 -3.92 8.57
N ASN A 42 12.35 -2.76 9.13
CA ASN A 42 13.13 -1.50 9.15
C ASN A 42 13.26 -0.76 7.81
N PHE A 43 12.69 -1.28 6.72
CA PHE A 43 12.52 -0.54 5.48
C PHE A 43 11.25 0.28 5.50
N ILE A 44 11.37 1.54 5.08
CA ILE A 44 10.25 2.40 4.70
C ILE A 44 10.07 2.25 3.19
N ILE A 45 8.99 1.62 2.78
CA ILE A 45 8.62 1.42 1.37
C ILE A 45 7.45 2.36 1.07
N THR A 46 7.59 3.21 0.05
CA THR A 46 6.57 4.16 -0.36
C THR A 46 5.81 3.61 -1.56
N LEU A 47 4.49 3.48 -1.41
CA LEU A 47 3.56 3.26 -2.50
C LEU A 47 2.99 4.59 -2.95
N ASP A 48 2.88 4.81 -4.25
CA ASP A 48 2.15 5.94 -4.82
C ASP A 48 0.63 5.65 -4.92
N SER A 49 -0.13 6.63 -5.42
CA SER A 49 -1.58 6.54 -5.63
C SER A 49 -1.97 5.43 -6.61
N ASP A 50 -1.08 5.07 -7.53
CA ASP A 50 -1.28 4.00 -8.50
C ASP A 50 -0.92 2.61 -7.94
N GLY A 51 -0.41 2.55 -6.70
CA GLY A 51 -0.03 1.31 -6.05
C GLY A 51 1.29 0.73 -6.54
N LEU A 52 2.18 1.56 -7.10
CA LEU A 52 3.54 1.20 -7.46
C LEU A 52 4.51 1.59 -6.33
N ILE A 53 5.63 0.89 -6.21
CA ILE A 53 6.72 1.32 -5.34
C ILE A 53 7.42 2.49 -6.01
N SER A 54 7.28 3.69 -5.42
CA SER A 54 7.91 4.92 -5.90
C SER A 54 9.25 5.18 -5.23
N ASP A 55 9.42 4.73 -3.99
CA ASP A 55 10.66 4.88 -3.22
C ASP A 55 10.80 3.78 -2.15
N PHE A 56 12.03 3.51 -1.72
CA PHE A 56 12.30 2.75 -0.52
C PHE A 56 13.59 3.24 0.14
N ASN A 57 13.61 3.23 1.46
CA ASN A 57 14.80 3.54 2.25
C ASN A 57 14.77 2.73 3.55
N ALA A 58 15.86 2.75 4.30
CA ALA A 58 15.88 2.30 5.68
C ALA A 58 16.82 3.23 6.46
N PRO A 59 16.45 3.65 7.68
CA PRO A 59 17.20 4.65 8.44
C PRO A 59 18.68 4.30 8.68
N ASP A 60 18.99 3.01 8.82
CA ASP A 60 20.31 2.53 9.24
C ASP A 60 21.12 1.89 8.10
N LEU A 61 20.76 2.15 6.84
CA LEU A 61 21.50 1.63 5.67
C LEU A 61 22.88 2.29 5.57
N ASN A 62 23.92 1.48 5.82
CA ASN A 62 25.31 1.89 5.74
C ASN A 62 26.12 0.85 4.96
N GLY A 63 27.19 1.31 4.31
CA GLY A 63 28.17 0.45 3.65
C GLY A 63 28.33 0.73 2.16
N LYS A 64 29.01 -0.19 1.47
CA LYS A 64 29.31 -0.06 0.04
C LYS A 64 28.02 -0.11 -0.79
N VAL A 65 27.89 0.82 -1.72
CA VAL A 65 26.81 0.84 -2.71
C VAL A 65 27.29 0.14 -3.97
N GLU A 66 26.50 -0.80 -4.48
CA GLU A 66 26.76 -1.47 -5.76
C GLU A 66 25.55 -1.36 -6.67
N TYR A 67 25.81 -1.35 -7.98
CA TYR A 67 24.79 -1.26 -9.02
C TYR A 67 24.89 -2.48 -9.93
N TYR A 68 23.81 -2.79 -10.63
CA TYR A 68 23.85 -3.69 -11.77
C TYR A 68 24.50 -2.95 -12.95
N ASP A 69 25.67 -3.39 -13.37
CA ASP A 69 26.54 -2.70 -14.34
C ASP A 69 26.87 -3.54 -15.58
N ASP A 70 26.34 -4.76 -15.69
CA ASP A 70 26.49 -5.59 -16.88
C ASP A 70 25.38 -5.32 -17.89
N LYS A 71 25.71 -4.64 -19.00
CA LYS A 71 24.73 -4.31 -20.05
C LYS A 71 24.15 -5.53 -20.77
N VAL A 72 24.83 -6.67 -20.72
CA VAL A 72 24.45 -7.89 -21.44
C VAL A 72 23.60 -8.78 -20.53
N PHE A 73 24.09 -9.06 -19.32
CA PHE A 73 23.42 -9.96 -18.38
C PHE A 73 22.36 -9.26 -17.52
N ASP A 74 22.51 -7.96 -17.23
CA ASP A 74 21.59 -7.20 -16.40
C ASP A 74 20.70 -6.25 -17.22
N LYS A 75 20.38 -6.57 -18.48
CA LYS A 75 19.70 -5.64 -19.41
C LYS A 75 18.49 -4.90 -18.79
N ILE A 76 17.65 -5.59 -18.00
CA ILE A 76 16.46 -5.00 -17.35
C ILE A 76 16.80 -4.25 -16.05
N LYS A 77 17.91 -4.63 -15.40
CA LYS A 77 18.34 -4.11 -14.10
C LYS A 77 19.45 -3.07 -14.20
N TYR A 78 20.04 -2.89 -15.38
CA TYR A 78 21.21 -2.05 -15.60
C TYR A 78 21.00 -0.63 -15.06
N GLY A 79 21.97 -0.16 -14.28
CA GLY A 79 21.95 1.13 -13.59
C GLY A 79 21.08 1.16 -12.32
N LYS A 80 20.35 0.10 -11.99
CA LYS A 80 19.60 -0.01 -10.74
C LYS A 80 20.49 -0.43 -9.59
N LEU A 81 20.06 -0.05 -8.38
CA LEU A 81 20.75 -0.35 -7.15
C LEU A 81 20.73 -1.84 -6.85
N LYS A 82 21.90 -2.46 -6.71
CA LYS A 82 22.07 -3.90 -6.47
C LYS A 82 22.24 -4.23 -4.99
N SER A 83 22.96 -3.38 -4.26
CA SER A 83 23.17 -3.56 -2.83
C SER A 83 23.59 -2.26 -2.14
N ILE A 84 23.33 -2.20 -0.84
CA ILE A 84 23.93 -1.22 0.07
C ILE A 84 24.38 -1.99 1.32
N GLY A 85 25.69 -2.02 1.56
CA GLY A 85 26.27 -2.80 2.65
C GLY A 85 25.92 -4.29 2.53
N GLY A 86 25.27 -4.84 3.56
CA GLY A 86 24.82 -6.24 3.58
C GLY A 86 23.45 -6.49 2.94
N VAL A 87 22.73 -5.43 2.56
CA VAL A 87 21.38 -5.54 1.99
C VAL A 87 21.48 -5.70 0.48
N LYS A 88 20.90 -6.79 -0.04
CA LYS A 88 20.74 -7.03 -1.47
C LYS A 88 19.38 -6.56 -1.96
N ILE A 89 19.35 -6.02 -3.17
CA ILE A 89 18.15 -5.57 -3.85
C ILE A 89 18.08 -6.30 -5.17
N ASP A 90 16.97 -6.99 -5.41
CA ASP A 90 16.74 -7.70 -6.67
C ASP A 90 15.51 -7.13 -7.37
N TYR A 91 15.46 -7.32 -8.68
CA TYR A 91 14.38 -6.87 -9.54
C TYR A 91 13.84 -8.03 -10.37
N TRP A 92 12.56 -7.95 -10.71
CA TRP A 92 11.93 -8.88 -11.61
C TRP A 92 12.56 -8.79 -12.99
N ASP A 93 12.89 -9.95 -13.54
CA ASP A 93 13.54 -10.15 -14.83
C ASP A 93 13.07 -11.51 -15.37
N GLU A 94 11.80 -11.53 -15.76
CA GLU A 94 11.14 -12.72 -16.26
C GLU A 94 11.39 -12.85 -17.77
N LEU A 95 11.55 -14.10 -18.22
CA LEU A 95 11.68 -14.43 -19.64
C LEU A 95 10.35 -14.18 -20.36
N GLY A 96 10.19 -12.98 -20.90
CA GLY A 96 9.03 -12.55 -21.67
C GLY A 96 8.92 -11.03 -21.67
N TRP A 97 8.93 -10.40 -22.86
CA TRP A 97 8.99 -8.93 -22.98
C TRP A 97 7.74 -8.20 -22.45
N ASN A 98 6.66 -8.92 -22.14
CA ASN A 98 5.37 -8.37 -21.73
C ASN A 98 5.03 -8.56 -20.24
N SER A 99 5.98 -8.98 -19.40
CA SER A 99 5.70 -9.05 -17.96
C SER A 99 5.57 -7.63 -17.38
N THR A 100 4.42 -7.34 -16.78
CA THR A 100 4.16 -6.07 -16.06
C THR A 100 5.04 -5.91 -14.82
N LYS A 101 5.84 -6.93 -14.47
CA LYS A 101 6.76 -6.93 -13.33
C LYS A 101 8.17 -6.53 -13.70
N ASN A 102 8.58 -6.68 -14.97
CA ASN A 102 9.98 -6.51 -15.37
C ASN A 102 10.54 -5.14 -14.95
N GLY A 103 11.70 -5.19 -14.29
CA GLY A 103 12.39 -4.02 -13.74
C GLY A 103 11.83 -3.50 -12.41
N LYS A 104 10.73 -4.04 -11.89
CA LYS A 104 10.19 -3.68 -10.57
C LYS A 104 10.92 -4.41 -9.46
N VAL A 105 10.91 -3.84 -8.27
CA VAL A 105 11.58 -4.40 -7.08
C VAL A 105 11.00 -5.78 -6.76
N LYS A 106 11.84 -6.80 -6.74
CA LYS A 106 11.46 -8.17 -6.38
C LYS A 106 11.75 -8.48 -4.93
N SER A 107 12.86 -7.97 -4.40
CA SER A 107 13.20 -8.12 -3.00
C SER A 107 14.09 -7.00 -2.49
N LEU A 108 13.94 -6.68 -1.20
CA LEU A 108 14.76 -5.76 -0.42
C LEU A 108 15.25 -6.51 0.82
N GLY A 109 16.50 -6.97 0.83
CA GLY A 109 17.00 -7.87 1.87
C GLY A 109 16.16 -9.15 1.95
N ASN A 110 15.49 -9.37 3.08
CA ASN A 110 14.61 -10.52 3.32
C ASN A 110 13.15 -10.26 2.95
N ILE A 111 12.80 -9.04 2.55
CA ILE A 111 11.45 -8.65 2.19
C ILE A 111 11.22 -9.01 0.72
N SER A 112 10.25 -9.88 0.46
CA SER A 112 9.80 -10.18 -0.92
C SER A 112 8.71 -9.22 -1.36
N VAL A 113 8.67 -8.92 -2.66
CA VAL A 113 7.65 -8.07 -3.28
C VAL A 113 7.07 -8.80 -4.49
N ASP A 114 5.74 -8.91 -4.52
CA ASP A 114 4.99 -9.47 -5.65
C ASP A 114 4.01 -8.43 -6.21
N TYR A 115 3.64 -8.61 -7.47
CA TYR A 115 2.78 -7.72 -8.23
C TYR A 115 1.63 -8.51 -8.86
N TRP A 116 0.55 -7.81 -9.12
CA TRP A 116 -0.58 -8.36 -9.87
C TRP A 116 -0.21 -8.56 -11.33
N ASP A 117 -0.54 -9.74 -11.86
CA ASP A 117 -0.39 -10.05 -13.28
C ASP A 117 -1.46 -9.32 -14.11
N ASP A 118 -1.16 -9.06 -15.38
CA ASP A 118 -2.16 -8.60 -16.34
C ASP A 118 -2.95 -9.81 -16.86
N THR A 119 -4.14 -10.02 -16.31
CA THR A 119 -5.09 -11.02 -16.79
C THR A 119 -6.42 -10.35 -17.11
N ALA A 120 -7.31 -11.08 -17.80
CA ALA A 120 -8.66 -10.59 -18.10
C ALA A 120 -9.47 -10.20 -16.84
N PHE A 121 -9.10 -10.74 -15.67
CA PHE A 121 -9.82 -10.53 -14.40
C PHE A 121 -9.10 -9.59 -13.42
N THR A 122 -7.94 -9.02 -13.81
CA THR A 122 -7.09 -8.23 -12.91
C THR A 122 -6.54 -6.97 -13.58
N ARG A 123 -7.19 -6.52 -14.66
CA ARG A 123 -6.68 -5.45 -15.53
C ARG A 123 -6.53 -4.12 -14.80
N GLU A 124 -7.45 -3.82 -13.89
CA GLU A 124 -7.48 -2.63 -13.03
C GLU A 124 -6.34 -2.56 -12.00
N LYS A 125 -5.71 -3.71 -11.74
CA LYS A 125 -4.58 -3.86 -10.80
C LYS A 125 -3.30 -4.36 -11.45
N ALA A 126 -3.28 -4.56 -12.77
CA ALA A 126 -2.13 -5.07 -13.49
C ALA A 126 -0.85 -4.27 -13.20
N GLY A 127 0.20 -4.96 -12.75
CA GLY A 127 1.48 -4.38 -12.39
C GLY A 127 1.51 -3.63 -11.05
N LYS A 128 0.39 -3.48 -10.35
CA LYS A 128 0.37 -2.87 -9.01
C LYS A 128 0.90 -3.86 -7.97
N VAL A 129 1.39 -3.35 -6.85
CA VAL A 129 1.94 -4.19 -5.78
C VAL A 129 0.85 -5.05 -5.18
N LYS A 130 1.06 -6.36 -5.18
CA LYS A 130 0.15 -7.34 -4.58
C LYS A 130 0.54 -7.69 -3.16
N LYS A 131 1.83 -7.70 -2.87
CA LYS A 131 2.35 -8.14 -1.57
C LYS A 131 3.72 -7.54 -1.28
N ILE A 132 3.96 -7.16 -0.03
CA ILE A 132 5.27 -6.77 0.51
C ILE A 132 5.50 -7.54 1.81
N GLY A 133 6.50 -8.42 1.84
CA GLY A 133 6.73 -9.31 2.98
C GLY A 133 5.47 -10.12 3.30
N ASN A 134 4.88 -9.92 4.47
CA ASN A 134 3.62 -10.56 4.88
C ASN A 134 2.37 -9.69 4.66
N LEU A 135 2.51 -8.47 4.16
CA LEU A 135 1.40 -7.55 3.92
C LEU A 135 0.81 -7.79 2.53
N SER A 136 -0.43 -8.28 2.48
CA SER A 136 -1.21 -8.36 1.24
C SER A 136 -1.80 -6.99 0.91
N ILE A 137 -1.82 -6.63 -0.37
CA ILE A 137 -2.33 -5.35 -0.87
C ILE A 137 -3.40 -5.62 -1.92
N GLU A 138 -4.59 -5.08 -1.65
CA GLU A 138 -5.75 -5.22 -2.51
C GLU A 138 -6.20 -3.87 -3.05
N TYR A 139 -6.86 -3.92 -4.19
CA TYR A 139 -7.39 -2.76 -4.90
C TYR A 139 -8.90 -2.91 -5.07
N TRP A 140 -9.58 -1.79 -5.19
CA TRP A 140 -11.00 -1.77 -5.51
C TRP A 140 -11.21 -2.32 -6.92
N PRO A 141 -12.08 -3.33 -7.10
CA PRO A 141 -12.37 -3.88 -8.41
C PRO A 141 -13.21 -2.91 -9.25
N ASP A 142 -13.45 -3.28 -10.50
CA ASP A 142 -14.52 -2.68 -11.31
C ASP A 142 -15.88 -2.89 -10.62
N ASP A 143 -16.62 -1.80 -10.45
CA ASP A 143 -17.97 -1.77 -9.90
C ASP A 143 -18.91 -1.19 -10.96
N VAL A 144 -19.83 -2.04 -11.41
CA VAL A 144 -20.81 -1.75 -12.47
C VAL A 144 -21.66 -0.52 -12.14
N ILE A 145 -21.84 -0.20 -10.85
CA ILE A 145 -22.68 0.89 -10.38
C ILE A 145 -21.88 2.18 -10.20
N ASP A 146 -20.68 2.09 -9.62
CA ASP A 146 -19.81 3.26 -9.38
C ASP A 146 -18.31 2.94 -9.40
N ASN A 147 -17.65 3.31 -10.49
CA ASN A 147 -16.22 3.15 -10.67
C ASN A 147 -15.34 4.25 -10.04
N SER A 148 -15.89 5.10 -9.17
CA SER A 148 -15.14 6.17 -8.48
C SER A 148 -13.93 5.69 -7.66
N ARG A 149 -13.91 4.40 -7.29
CA ARG A 149 -12.84 3.76 -6.52
C ARG A 149 -11.99 2.80 -7.33
N MET A 150 -12.37 2.48 -8.55
CA MET A 150 -11.76 1.41 -9.34
C MET A 150 -10.23 1.57 -9.40
N GLY A 151 -9.51 0.52 -9.06
CA GLY A 151 -8.05 0.49 -9.05
C GLY A 151 -7.38 1.25 -7.90
N LYS A 152 -8.12 1.97 -7.04
CA LYS A 152 -7.55 2.59 -5.84
C LYS A 152 -7.23 1.55 -4.77
N LEU A 153 -6.32 1.87 -3.86
CA LEU A 153 -5.96 1.00 -2.73
C LEU A 153 -7.19 0.69 -1.87
N LYS A 154 -7.47 -0.59 -1.64
CA LYS A 154 -8.60 -1.07 -0.83
C LYS A 154 -8.16 -1.55 0.54
N SER A 155 -7.02 -2.23 0.62
CA SER A 155 -6.46 -2.65 1.91
C SER A 155 -4.98 -2.95 1.84
N ILE A 156 -4.32 -2.82 2.99
CA ILE A 156 -2.92 -3.20 3.20
C ILE A 156 -2.84 -4.00 4.50
N GLY A 157 -2.64 -5.32 4.40
CA GLY A 157 -2.84 -6.23 5.53
C GLY A 157 -4.25 -6.04 6.13
N ASP A 158 -4.31 -5.78 7.43
CA ASP A 158 -5.57 -5.56 8.17
C ASP A 158 -6.11 -4.12 8.08
N ILE A 159 -5.41 -3.21 7.38
CA ILE A 159 -5.81 -1.81 7.24
C ILE A 159 -6.78 -1.69 6.06
N SER A 160 -8.06 -1.41 6.33
CA SER A 160 -9.05 -1.12 5.29
C SER A 160 -8.99 0.34 4.83
N ILE A 161 -9.11 0.60 3.54
CA ILE A 161 -9.09 1.93 2.93
C ILE A 161 -10.39 2.13 2.17
N ASP A 162 -11.04 3.28 2.36
CA ASP A 162 -12.31 3.58 1.70
C ASP A 162 -12.38 5.04 1.24
N TYR A 163 -13.18 5.25 0.20
CA TYR A 163 -13.36 6.54 -0.44
C TYR A 163 -14.85 6.84 -0.63
N GLY A 164 -15.20 8.13 -0.64
CA GLY A 164 -16.58 8.52 -0.87
C GLY A 164 -17.04 8.16 -2.28
N THR A 165 -18.15 7.44 -2.37
CA THR A 165 -18.80 7.06 -3.62
C THR A 165 -19.72 8.16 -4.12
N LYS A 166 -20.24 8.00 -5.35
CA LYS A 166 -21.22 8.93 -5.90
C LYS A 166 -22.53 8.84 -5.11
N ASP A 167 -22.88 9.93 -4.45
CA ASP A 167 -24.15 10.10 -3.76
C ASP A 167 -24.94 11.22 -4.46
N ILE A 168 -26.24 10.98 -4.66
CA ILE A 168 -27.15 11.91 -5.36
C ILE A 168 -27.46 13.13 -4.49
N ILE A 169 -27.48 12.94 -3.17
CA ILE A 169 -27.85 13.94 -2.17
C ILE A 169 -26.61 14.68 -1.67
N ASP A 170 -25.50 13.99 -1.38
CA ASP A 170 -24.27 14.62 -0.86
C ASP A 170 -22.98 14.16 -1.54
N GLN A 171 -22.43 15.01 -2.40
CA GLN A 171 -21.15 14.78 -3.08
C GLN A 171 -19.94 15.33 -2.32
N SER A 172 -20.09 15.77 -1.07
CA SER A 172 -19.01 16.37 -0.28
C SER A 172 -17.78 15.44 -0.17
N LYS A 173 -18.00 14.12 -0.17
CA LYS A 173 -16.97 13.08 -0.03
C LYS A 173 -16.54 12.42 -1.35
N PHE A 174 -17.18 12.76 -2.48
CA PHE A 174 -17.03 12.01 -3.73
C PHE A 174 -15.56 11.94 -4.19
N GLN A 175 -15.06 10.72 -4.40
CA GLN A 175 -13.68 10.35 -4.76
C GLN A 175 -12.59 10.66 -3.72
N LYS A 176 -12.97 11.17 -2.54
CA LYS A 176 -12.04 11.53 -1.46
C LYS A 176 -11.82 10.37 -0.51
N LEU A 177 -10.66 10.31 0.12
CA LEU A 177 -10.37 9.34 1.17
C LEU A 177 -11.26 9.61 2.38
N ILE A 178 -12.11 8.66 2.78
CA ILE A 178 -12.97 8.81 3.96
C ILE A 178 -12.48 7.98 5.15
N ARG A 179 -11.71 6.91 4.89
CA ARG A 179 -11.20 6.02 5.92
C ARG A 179 -9.86 5.42 5.54
N PHE A 180 -8.95 5.37 6.50
CA PHE A 180 -7.68 4.66 6.42
C PHE A 180 -7.41 3.92 7.73
N GLY A 181 -7.79 2.64 7.78
CA GLY A 181 -7.83 1.84 9.00
C GLY A 181 -8.71 2.50 10.07
N PRO A 182 -8.18 2.80 11.27
CA PRO A 182 -8.92 3.49 12.33
C PRO A 182 -9.07 5.00 12.09
N VAL A 183 -8.39 5.56 11.09
CA VAL A 183 -8.43 7.00 10.81
C VAL A 183 -9.64 7.32 9.93
N SER A 184 -10.50 8.24 10.38
CA SER A 184 -11.61 8.77 9.59
C SER A 184 -11.37 10.23 9.18
N LEU A 185 -11.83 10.57 7.98
CA LEU A 185 -11.79 11.92 7.43
C LEU A 185 -13.24 12.38 7.22
N GLU A 186 -13.60 13.49 7.87
CA GLU A 186 -14.91 14.11 7.72
C GLU A 186 -14.81 15.36 6.86
N TYR A 187 -15.86 15.60 6.08
CA TYR A 187 -15.96 16.71 5.13
C TYR A 187 -17.18 17.55 5.45
N SER A 188 -17.12 18.85 5.17
CA SER A 188 -18.29 19.70 5.36
C SER A 188 -19.33 19.42 4.28
N ASP A 189 -20.57 19.15 4.67
CA ASP A 189 -21.69 18.76 3.81
C ASP A 189 -22.77 19.85 3.70
N ASP A 190 -22.60 20.97 4.41
CA ASP A 190 -23.55 22.09 4.40
C ASP A 190 -23.57 22.82 3.05
N LYS A 191 -24.65 22.62 2.30
CA LYS A 191 -24.91 23.25 1.00
C LYS A 191 -25.63 24.58 1.09
N PHE A 192 -26.00 25.05 2.28
CA PHE A 192 -26.90 26.17 2.44
C PHE A 192 -26.25 27.34 3.18
N MET A 193 -25.72 27.09 4.39
CA MET A 193 -25.22 28.17 5.25
C MET A 193 -23.72 28.45 5.03
N ASP A 194 -22.91 27.43 4.73
CA ASP A 194 -21.47 27.57 4.54
C ASP A 194 -20.97 26.90 3.25
N LYS A 195 -21.56 27.31 2.13
CA LYS A 195 -21.30 26.75 0.79
C LYS A 195 -19.82 26.75 0.38
N ASN A 196 -19.04 27.72 0.86
CA ASN A 196 -17.63 27.84 0.54
C ASN A 196 -16.79 26.73 1.17
N LYS A 197 -17.28 26.09 2.22
CA LYS A 197 -16.62 24.96 2.87
C LYS A 197 -17.12 23.60 2.39
N TYR A 198 -18.18 23.56 1.58
CA TYR A 198 -18.75 22.30 1.11
C TYR A 198 -17.68 21.44 0.41
N GLY A 199 -17.53 20.21 0.88
CA GLY A 199 -16.53 19.25 0.45
C GLY A 199 -15.10 19.53 0.96
N LEU A 200 -14.85 20.59 1.73
CA LEU A 200 -13.54 20.78 2.35
C LEU A 200 -13.40 19.86 3.56
N LEU A 201 -12.17 19.41 3.80
CA LEU A 201 -11.83 18.58 4.95
C LEU A 201 -12.14 19.35 6.24
N LYS A 202 -12.96 18.74 7.08
CA LYS A 202 -13.44 19.30 8.35
C LYS A 202 -12.63 18.78 9.53
N SER A 203 -12.28 17.50 9.53
CA SER A 203 -11.49 16.89 10.61
C SER A 203 -10.87 15.56 10.20
N ILE A 204 -9.75 15.22 10.84
CA ILE A 204 -9.12 13.89 10.80
C ILE A 204 -9.15 13.34 12.23
N ASN A 205 -9.72 12.16 12.42
CA ASN A 205 -9.84 11.53 13.74
C ASN A 205 -9.21 10.13 13.72
N GLY A 206 -8.60 9.70 14.82
CA GLY A 206 -8.06 8.32 14.95
C GLY A 206 -6.59 8.15 14.56
N ASN A 207 -5.86 9.24 14.28
CA ASN A 207 -4.41 9.18 14.09
C ASN A 207 -3.69 8.63 15.33
N SER A 208 -2.65 7.85 15.11
CA SER A 208 -1.82 7.24 16.15
C SER A 208 -0.37 7.06 15.67
N GLU A 209 0.52 6.65 16.57
CA GLU A 209 1.90 6.30 16.20
C GLU A 209 1.97 5.08 15.26
N LYS A 210 0.98 4.19 15.25
CA LYS A 210 0.98 3.01 14.39
C LYS A 210 0.44 3.33 13.00
N ILE A 211 -0.66 4.09 12.94
CA ILE A 211 -1.32 4.46 11.69
C ILE A 211 -1.67 5.94 11.75
N SER A 212 -1.28 6.70 10.73
CA SER A 212 -1.73 8.08 10.60
C SER A 212 -1.95 8.52 9.16
N VAL A 213 -2.78 9.53 9.00
CA VAL A 213 -3.03 10.27 7.76
C VAL A 213 -2.56 11.71 7.96
N SER A 214 -1.79 12.21 6.99
CA SER A 214 -1.41 13.62 6.87
C SER A 214 -1.94 14.20 5.57
N VAL A 215 -2.19 15.50 5.57
CA VAL A 215 -2.62 16.26 4.39
C VAL A 215 -1.49 17.19 3.99
N LEU A 216 -1.09 17.16 2.71
CA LEU A 216 -0.01 17.97 2.16
C LEU A 216 -0.47 18.78 0.95
#